data_AF-B7G2C3-F1
#
_entry.id   AF-B7G2C3-F1
#
_cell.length_a   1.000
_cell.length_b   1.000
_cell.length_c   1.000
_cell.angle_alpha   90.00
_cell.angle_beta   90.00
_cell.angle_gamma   90.00
#
_symmetry.space_group_name_H-M   'P 1'
#
loop_
_entity.id
_entity.type
_entity.pdbx_description
1 polymer ?
#
loop_
_entity_poly.entity_id
_entity_poly.type
_entity_poly.pdbx_seq_one_letter_code
_entity_poly.pdbx_strand_id
1 'polypeptide(L)'
;MTTIPEGRIEEETLFSHARIVIIEFDRLEEEERENIWYSQDEYDTIKSRNSLLVRMMKSGQFIEGEDHSFRGLEHKLKAGFLQRRANKFNALNAVLEEQDRQYNRSVSDPDIIANAYRSVVDNARETACLIALRDSEKSYAYTYNELQASAPLSDIALDSNNKPEDIATDADTVCSDVLTRKKSKFRSLFKGFSRRLLEHDKMSRRSSV
;
A
#
# COMPACT_ATOMS: atom_id res chain seq x y z
N MET A 1 -46.18 -38.24 27.87
CA MET A 1 -45.64 -36.88 27.99
C MET A 1 -44.15 -36.99 27.77
N THR A 2 -43.70 -36.71 26.55
CA THR A 2 -42.30 -36.89 26.13
C THR A 2 -41.85 -35.54 25.60
N THR A 3 -40.99 -34.85 26.35
CA THR A 3 -40.43 -33.54 25.99
C THR A 3 -39.15 -33.73 25.17
N ILE A 4 -39.10 -33.05 24.03
CA ILE A 4 -38.03 -33.02 23.02
C ILE A 4 -36.83 -32.25 23.60
N PRO A 5 -35.57 -32.69 23.39
CA PRO A 5 -34.39 -32.00 23.91
C PRO A 5 -34.06 -30.74 23.09
N GLU A 6 -33.67 -29.68 23.79
CA GLU A 6 -33.15 -28.43 23.25
C GLU A 6 -31.83 -28.67 22.51
N GLY A 7 -31.87 -28.50 21.18
CA GLY A 7 -30.68 -28.44 20.33
C GLY A 7 -29.96 -27.11 20.52
N ARG A 8 -28.91 -27.11 21.34
CA ARG A 8 -27.88 -26.07 21.36
C ARG A 8 -27.01 -26.26 20.12
N ILE A 9 -27.21 -25.43 19.11
CA ILE A 9 -26.27 -25.28 18.02
C ILE A 9 -25.09 -24.51 18.62
N GLU A 10 -24.04 -25.24 19.02
CA GLU A 10 -22.74 -24.61 19.25
C GLU A 10 -22.22 -24.20 17.87
N GLU A 11 -22.12 -22.90 17.64
CA GLU A 11 -21.35 -22.35 16.52
C GLU A 11 -19.91 -22.83 16.66
N GLU A 12 -19.56 -23.88 15.91
CA GLU A 12 -18.18 -24.27 15.69
C GLU A 12 -17.46 -23.09 15.06
N THR A 13 -16.71 -22.35 15.89
CA THR A 13 -15.72 -21.38 15.45
C THR A 13 -14.64 -22.12 14.65
N LEU A 14 -14.87 -22.24 13.34
CA LEU A 14 -13.95 -22.75 12.32
C LEU A 14 -12.78 -21.76 12.07
N PHE A 15 -12.02 -21.45 13.11
CA PHE A 15 -10.65 -20.94 12.95
C PHE A 15 -9.69 -22.04 13.39
N SER A 16 -9.52 -22.99 12.49
CA SER A 16 -8.46 -23.99 12.48
C SER A 16 -7.13 -23.33 12.83
N HIS A 17 -6.52 -23.79 13.91
CA HIS A 17 -5.34 -23.18 14.49
C HIS A 17 -4.18 -23.25 13.49
N ALA A 18 -3.73 -22.09 13.00
CA ALA A 18 -2.49 -22.02 12.24
C ALA A 18 -1.34 -22.49 13.15
N ARG A 19 -0.78 -23.67 12.86
CA ARG A 19 0.34 -24.22 13.62
C ARG A 19 1.62 -23.55 13.14
N ILE A 20 2.12 -22.60 13.92
CA ILE A 20 3.45 -22.01 13.68
C ILE A 20 4.49 -23.06 14.08
N VAL A 21 5.26 -23.53 13.10
CA VAL A 21 6.41 -24.40 13.33
C VAL A 21 7.66 -23.55 13.22
N ILE A 22 8.47 -23.52 14.28
CA ILE A 22 9.78 -22.88 14.26
C ILE A 22 10.79 -23.95 13.89
N ILE A 23 11.44 -23.79 12.74
CA ILE A 23 12.51 -24.69 12.26
C ILE A 23 13.83 -23.96 12.47
N GLU A 24 14.80 -24.61 13.11
CA GLU A 24 16.17 -24.09 13.20
C GLU A 24 16.80 -24.14 11.81
N PHE A 25 17.30 -22.99 11.34
CA PHE A 25 17.85 -22.83 9.99
C PHE A 25 18.99 -23.83 9.69
N ASP A 26 19.84 -24.12 10.66
CA ASP A 26 20.96 -25.05 10.52
C ASP A 26 20.53 -26.52 10.40
N ARG A 27 19.25 -26.83 10.67
CA ARG A 27 18.67 -28.16 10.51
C ARG A 27 18.02 -28.39 9.14
N LEU A 28 17.94 -27.36 8.30
CA LEU A 28 17.47 -27.49 6.94
C LEU A 28 18.55 -28.11 6.05
N GLU A 29 18.12 -29.00 5.17
CA GLU A 29 19.00 -29.50 4.11
C GLU A 29 19.43 -28.34 3.19
N GLU A 30 20.58 -28.44 2.53
CA GLU A 30 21.10 -27.35 1.68
C GLU A 30 20.09 -26.98 0.57
N GLU A 31 19.47 -27.98 -0.05
CA GLU A 31 18.44 -27.76 -1.08
C GLU A 31 17.21 -27.04 -0.53
N GLU A 32 16.77 -27.36 0.70
CA GLU A 32 15.66 -26.65 1.34
C GLU A 32 16.05 -25.20 1.67
N ARG A 33 17.29 -24.99 2.12
CA ARG A 33 17.82 -23.67 2.45
C ARG A 33 17.92 -22.77 1.21
N GLU A 34 18.43 -23.30 0.10
CA GLU A 34 18.50 -22.60 -1.19
C GLU A 34 17.10 -22.25 -1.73
N ASN A 35 16.10 -23.10 -1.48
CA ASN A 35 14.72 -22.84 -1.94
C ASN A 35 13.93 -21.86 -1.05
N ILE A 36 14.32 -21.67 0.21
CA ILE A 36 13.59 -20.78 1.15
C ILE A 36 14.18 -19.37 1.16
N TRP A 37 15.51 -19.24 1.05
CA TRP A 37 16.20 -17.96 1.21
C TRP A 37 17.00 -17.59 -0.02
N TYR A 38 16.82 -16.35 -0.48
CA TYR A 38 17.68 -15.80 -1.52
C TYR A 38 19.12 -15.68 -1.03
N SER A 39 20.04 -16.18 -1.82
CA SER A 39 21.47 -15.91 -1.72
C SER A 39 21.76 -14.42 -1.93
N GLN A 40 22.94 -13.98 -1.50
CA GLN A 40 23.39 -12.61 -1.73
C GLN A 40 23.44 -12.25 -3.22
N ASP A 41 23.86 -13.18 -4.07
CA ASP A 41 23.97 -12.99 -5.52
C ASP A 41 22.60 -12.86 -6.19
N GLU A 42 21.62 -13.67 -5.77
CA GLU A 42 20.23 -13.52 -6.21
C GLU A 42 19.65 -12.17 -5.76
N TYR A 43 19.91 -11.78 -4.53
CA TYR A 43 19.43 -10.51 -4.01
C TYR A 43 20.01 -9.31 -4.79
N ASP A 44 21.30 -9.35 -5.14
CA ASP A 44 21.94 -8.31 -5.93
C ASP A 44 21.48 -8.34 -7.40
N THR A 45 21.15 -9.51 -7.93
CA THR A 45 20.47 -9.66 -9.23
C THR A 45 19.10 -9.00 -9.21
N ILE A 46 18.29 -9.24 -8.18
CA ILE A 46 16.97 -8.62 -7.99
C ILE A 46 17.08 -7.09 -7.89
N LYS A 47 18.04 -6.58 -7.10
CA LYS A 47 18.28 -5.12 -7.02
C LYS A 47 18.68 -4.50 -8.36
N SER A 48 19.54 -5.20 -9.10
CA SER A 48 20.02 -4.73 -10.41
C SER A 48 18.88 -4.67 -11.41
N ARG A 49 18.03 -5.71 -11.45
CA ARG A 49 16.79 -5.74 -12.25
C ARG A 49 15.85 -4.61 -11.87
N ASN A 50 15.54 -4.42 -10.59
CA ASN A 50 14.67 -3.34 -10.12
C ASN A 50 15.22 -1.95 -10.51
N SER A 51 16.54 -1.77 -10.42
CA SER A 51 17.18 -0.51 -10.81
C SER A 51 17.07 -0.24 -12.31
N LEU A 52 17.16 -1.28 -13.13
CA LEU A 52 16.94 -1.21 -14.58
C LEU A 52 15.49 -0.83 -14.91
N LEU A 53 14.51 -1.49 -14.30
CA LEU A 53 13.09 -1.17 -14.49
C LEU A 53 12.77 0.28 -14.14
N VAL A 54 13.29 0.79 -13.02
CA VAL A 54 13.15 2.21 -12.64
C VAL A 54 13.77 3.14 -13.68
N ARG A 55 14.90 2.76 -14.28
CA ARG A 55 15.54 3.55 -15.34
C ARG A 55 14.69 3.57 -16.61
N MET A 56 14.20 2.41 -17.04
CA MET A 56 13.30 2.27 -18.20
C MET A 56 12.00 3.06 -18.02
N MET A 57 11.43 3.03 -16.81
CA MET A 57 10.22 3.79 -16.50
C MET A 57 10.48 5.30 -16.55
N LYS A 58 11.65 5.75 -16.08
CA LYS A 58 12.05 7.17 -16.18
C LYS A 58 12.34 7.63 -17.61
N SER A 59 12.80 6.73 -18.48
CA SER A 59 13.02 7.04 -19.90
C SER A 59 11.76 6.87 -20.76
N GLY A 60 10.65 6.39 -20.18
CA GLY A 60 9.40 6.11 -20.92
C GLY A 60 9.49 4.88 -21.83
N GLN A 61 10.50 4.04 -21.65
CA GLN A 61 10.74 2.83 -22.44
C GLN A 61 10.24 1.56 -21.75
N PHE A 62 9.65 1.70 -20.57
CA PHE A 62 9.13 0.56 -19.83
C PHE A 62 7.78 0.13 -20.42
N ILE A 63 7.67 -1.16 -20.71
CA ILE A 63 6.45 -1.83 -21.14
C ILE A 63 6.16 -2.89 -20.08
N GLU A 64 4.98 -2.82 -19.48
CA GLU A 64 4.52 -3.83 -18.52
C GLU A 64 4.27 -5.15 -19.27
N GLY A 65 4.80 -6.26 -18.74
CA GLY A 65 4.67 -7.59 -19.34
C GLY A 65 4.66 -8.69 -18.28
N GLU A 66 4.66 -9.94 -18.73
CA GLU A 66 4.63 -11.12 -17.85
C GLU A 66 5.87 -11.20 -16.95
N ASP A 67 7.06 -10.98 -17.52
CA ASP A 67 8.32 -11.05 -16.79
C ASP A 67 8.61 -9.81 -15.92
N HIS A 68 7.96 -8.69 -16.21
CA HIS A 68 8.34 -7.38 -15.69
C HIS A 68 7.14 -6.55 -15.29
N SER A 69 7.04 -6.30 -13.98
CA SER A 69 6.05 -5.38 -13.41
C SER A 69 6.72 -4.20 -12.72
N PHE A 70 6.12 -3.02 -12.87
CA PHE A 70 6.54 -1.84 -12.11
C PHE A 70 5.90 -1.76 -10.71
N ARG A 71 4.99 -2.68 -10.37
CA ARG A 71 4.31 -2.71 -9.08
C ARG A 71 5.30 -2.80 -7.93
N GLY A 72 5.09 -1.98 -6.90
CA GLY A 72 5.97 -1.87 -5.73
C GLY A 72 7.19 -0.97 -5.93
N LEU A 73 7.51 -0.56 -7.17
CA LEU A 73 8.63 0.35 -7.49
C LEU A 73 8.18 1.80 -7.72
N GLU A 74 6.90 2.11 -7.58
CA GLU A 74 6.32 3.44 -7.84
C GLU A 74 6.98 4.53 -6.99
N HIS A 75 7.33 4.17 -5.75
CA HIS A 75 8.01 5.06 -4.80
C HIS A 75 9.45 5.40 -5.21
N LYS A 76 10.05 4.69 -6.19
CA LYS A 76 11.37 5.02 -6.75
C LYS A 76 11.29 6.14 -7.79
N LEU A 77 10.08 6.47 -8.28
CA LEU A 77 9.85 7.67 -9.07
C LEU A 77 9.71 8.89 -8.16
N LYS A 78 10.07 10.06 -8.70
CA LYS A 78 9.99 11.33 -7.96
C LYS A 78 8.56 11.61 -7.46
N ALA A 79 7.55 11.37 -8.28
CA ALA A 79 6.16 11.59 -7.92
C ALA A 79 5.71 10.66 -6.76
N GLY A 80 5.92 9.35 -6.89
CA GLY A 80 5.58 8.38 -5.84
C GLY A 80 6.34 8.62 -4.54
N PHE A 81 7.64 8.94 -4.62
CA PHE A 81 8.44 9.32 -3.46
C PHE A 81 7.85 10.54 -2.72
N LEU A 82 7.56 11.61 -3.46
CA LEU A 82 7.01 12.84 -2.89
C LEU A 82 5.63 12.60 -2.29
N GLN A 83 4.78 11.82 -2.96
CA GLN A 83 3.45 11.47 -2.45
C GLN A 83 3.54 10.68 -1.14
N ARG A 84 4.37 9.63 -1.10
CA ARG A 84 4.59 8.83 0.12
C ARG A 84 5.12 9.68 1.27
N ARG A 85 6.09 10.56 0.98
CA ARG A 85 6.64 11.50 1.97
C ARG A 85 5.57 12.46 2.49
N ALA A 86 4.75 13.02 1.60
CA ALA A 86 3.67 13.93 1.98
C ALA A 86 2.61 13.21 2.83
N ASN A 87 2.18 12.01 2.45
CA ASN A 87 1.22 11.22 3.22
C ASN A 87 1.75 10.95 4.64
N LYS A 88 3.00 10.49 4.77
CA LYS A 88 3.62 10.24 6.08
C LYS A 88 3.70 11.53 6.92
N PHE A 89 4.12 12.63 6.31
CA PHE A 89 4.24 13.91 7.00
C PHE A 89 2.88 14.42 7.49
N ASN A 90 1.85 14.37 6.65
CA ASN A 90 0.50 14.81 7.01
C ASN A 90 -0.10 13.94 8.12
N ALA A 91 0.09 12.62 8.05
CA ALA A 91 -0.36 11.69 9.08
C ALA A 91 0.29 11.96 10.44
N LEU A 92 1.60 12.16 10.46
CA LEU A 92 2.33 12.52 11.68
C LEU A 92 1.86 13.86 12.24
N ASN A 93 1.75 14.89 11.40
CA ASN A 93 1.31 16.21 11.85
C ASN A 93 -0.11 16.18 12.41
N ALA A 94 -1.05 15.46 11.78
CA ALA A 94 -2.42 15.36 12.29
C ALA A 94 -2.47 14.78 13.70
N VAL A 95 -1.66 13.75 13.97
CA VAL A 95 -1.55 13.16 15.31
C VAL A 95 -0.91 14.14 16.30
N LEU A 96 0.21 14.77 15.94
CA LEU A 96 0.92 15.69 16.81
C LEU A 96 0.09 16.94 17.13
N GLU A 97 -0.62 17.50 16.15
CA GLU A 97 -1.52 18.65 16.34
C GLU A 97 -2.69 18.31 17.26
N GLU A 98 -3.23 17.08 17.18
CA GLU A 98 -4.29 16.64 18.09
C GLU A 98 -3.76 16.40 19.50
N GLN A 99 -2.59 15.76 19.63
CA GLN A 99 -1.93 15.57 20.93
C GLN A 99 -1.63 16.90 21.63
N ASP A 100 -1.10 17.89 20.91
CA ASP A 100 -0.85 19.23 21.44
C ASP A 100 -2.16 19.91 21.88
N ARG A 101 -3.24 19.77 21.11
CA ARG A 101 -4.57 20.30 21.48
C ARG A 101 -5.11 19.66 22.76
N GLN A 102 -4.97 18.36 22.90
CA GLN A 102 -5.40 17.60 24.08
C GLN A 102 -4.58 17.99 25.32
N TYR A 103 -3.25 18.08 25.17
CA TYR A 103 -2.35 18.52 26.23
C TYR A 103 -2.73 19.91 26.76
N ASN A 104 -2.93 20.89 25.88
CA ASN A 104 -3.31 22.26 26.24
C ASN A 104 -4.70 22.36 26.91
N ARG A 105 -5.55 21.34 26.76
CA ARG A 105 -6.88 21.26 27.37
C ARG A 105 -6.93 20.35 28.60
N SER A 106 -5.81 19.72 28.96
CA SER A 106 -5.75 18.69 30.01
C SER A 106 -6.75 17.53 29.79
N VAL A 107 -6.99 17.17 28.52
CA VAL A 107 -7.80 16.03 28.11
C VAL A 107 -6.88 14.96 27.54
N SER A 108 -7.25 13.68 27.65
CA SER A 108 -6.54 12.57 27.02
C SER A 108 -7.57 11.59 26.45
N ASP A 109 -7.74 11.62 25.13
CA ASP A 109 -8.70 10.79 24.41
C ASP A 109 -8.02 10.16 23.17
N PRO A 110 -7.72 8.85 23.22
CA PRO A 110 -7.06 8.17 22.11
C PRO A 110 -7.94 8.04 20.86
N ASP A 111 -9.26 8.01 21.00
CA ASP A 111 -10.17 7.84 19.86
C ASP A 111 -10.19 9.10 18.98
N ILE A 112 -10.10 10.27 19.60
CA ILE A 112 -9.99 11.54 18.86
C ILE A 112 -8.67 11.60 18.08
N ILE A 113 -7.55 11.15 18.66
CA ILE A 113 -6.26 11.07 17.97
C ILE A 113 -6.35 10.10 16.78
N ALA A 114 -6.97 8.94 16.99
CA ALA A 114 -7.18 7.94 15.93
C ALA A 114 -8.05 8.50 14.80
N ASN A 115 -9.11 9.25 15.13
CA ASN A 115 -9.96 9.93 14.15
C ASN A 115 -9.19 11.00 13.36
N ALA A 116 -8.35 11.78 14.02
CA ALA A 116 -7.48 12.76 13.35
C ALA A 116 -6.55 12.09 12.34
N TYR A 117 -5.93 10.95 12.71
CA TYR A 117 -5.12 10.16 11.78
C TYR A 117 -5.93 9.61 10.61
N ARG A 118 -7.08 8.96 10.87
CA ARG A 118 -7.96 8.38 9.84
C ARG A 118 -8.33 9.41 8.78
N SER A 119 -8.72 10.61 9.21
CA SER A 119 -9.17 11.70 8.32
C SER A 119 -8.13 12.13 7.27
N VAL A 120 -6.83 11.88 7.50
CA VAL A 120 -5.76 12.24 6.55
C VAL A 120 -5.24 11.06 5.73
N VAL A 121 -5.46 9.81 6.17
CA VAL A 121 -5.00 8.60 5.45
C VAL A 121 -6.05 7.97 4.55
N ASP A 122 -7.33 8.37 4.66
CA ASP A 122 -8.42 7.78 3.88
C ASP A 122 -8.17 7.80 2.37
N ASN A 123 -7.69 8.92 1.81
CA ASN A 123 -7.34 9.00 0.39
C ASN A 123 -6.29 7.96 -0.02
N ALA A 124 -5.28 7.73 0.83
CA ALA A 124 -4.22 6.77 0.55
C ALA A 124 -4.76 5.33 0.65
N ARG A 125 -5.67 5.08 1.59
CA ARG A 125 -6.38 3.80 1.73
C ARG A 125 -7.24 3.51 0.50
N GLU A 126 -8.07 4.47 0.08
CA GLU A 126 -8.93 4.33 -1.11
C GLU A 126 -8.11 4.08 -2.37
N THR A 127 -7.03 4.83 -2.56
CA THR A 127 -6.12 4.64 -3.69
C THR A 127 -5.53 3.22 -3.69
N ALA A 128 -5.10 2.72 -2.52
CA ALA A 128 -4.58 1.37 -2.40
C ALA A 128 -5.65 0.30 -2.71
N CYS A 129 -6.88 0.49 -2.25
CA CYS A 129 -8.00 -0.40 -2.56
C CYS A 129 -8.31 -0.45 -4.07
N LEU A 130 -8.35 0.71 -4.73
CA LEU A 130 -8.58 0.79 -6.17
C LEU A 130 -7.46 0.11 -6.97
N ILE A 131 -6.21 0.30 -6.56
CA ILE A 131 -5.06 -0.38 -7.17
C ILE A 131 -5.17 -1.89 -6.99
N ALA A 132 -5.47 -2.37 -5.78
CA ALA A 132 -5.61 -3.78 -5.48
C ALA A 132 -6.73 -4.44 -6.30
N LEU A 133 -7.89 -3.76 -6.44
CA LEU A 133 -8.99 -4.25 -7.27
C LEU A 133 -8.53 -4.41 -8.72
N ARG A 134 -7.91 -3.38 -9.30
CA ARG A 134 -7.39 -3.42 -10.66
C ARG A 134 -6.35 -4.53 -10.87
N ASP A 135 -5.48 -4.75 -9.90
CA ASP A 135 -4.48 -5.81 -9.97
C ASP A 135 -5.13 -7.20 -9.87
N SER A 136 -6.19 -7.34 -9.06
CA SER A 136 -6.98 -8.57 -8.99
C SER A 136 -7.66 -8.89 -10.33
N GLU A 137 -8.29 -7.91 -10.97
CA GLU A 137 -8.97 -8.07 -12.26
C GLU A 137 -7.99 -8.49 -13.35
N LYS A 138 -6.80 -7.87 -13.40
CA LYS A 138 -5.74 -8.25 -14.34
C LYS A 138 -5.26 -9.68 -14.11
N SER A 139 -5.08 -10.08 -12.85
CA SER A 139 -4.66 -11.44 -12.48
C SER A 139 -5.71 -12.48 -12.89
N TYR A 140 -7.01 -12.19 -12.67
CA TYR A 140 -8.09 -13.06 -13.13
C TYR A 140 -8.15 -13.18 -14.65
N ALA A 141 -7.98 -12.08 -15.38
CA ALA A 141 -7.96 -12.11 -16.84
C ALA A 141 -6.78 -12.93 -17.38
N TYR A 142 -5.60 -12.82 -16.75
CA TYR A 142 -4.41 -13.58 -17.11
C TYR A 142 -4.64 -15.10 -16.94
N THR A 143 -5.08 -15.52 -15.75
CA THR A 143 -5.32 -16.94 -15.45
C THR A 143 -6.41 -17.54 -16.33
N TYR A 144 -7.46 -16.79 -16.64
CA TYR A 144 -8.51 -17.23 -17.57
C TYR A 144 -7.98 -17.43 -18.99
N ASN A 145 -7.18 -16.50 -19.50
CA ASN A 145 -6.61 -16.59 -20.85
C ASN A 145 -5.59 -17.72 -20.97
N GLU A 146 -4.78 -17.95 -19.93
CA GLU A 146 -3.83 -19.07 -19.88
C GLU A 146 -4.54 -20.43 -19.91
N LEU A 147 -5.68 -20.56 -19.20
CA LEU A 147 -6.52 -21.76 -19.23
C LEU A 147 -7.17 -21.99 -20.61
N GLN A 148 -7.58 -20.93 -21.30
CA GLN A 148 -8.14 -21.03 -22.66
C GLN A 148 -7.06 -21.35 -23.72
N ALA A 149 -5.84 -20.85 -23.54
CA ALA A 149 -4.70 -21.11 -24.44
C ALA A 149 -4.11 -22.53 -24.28
N SER A 150 -4.24 -23.13 -23.09
CA SER A 150 -3.80 -24.50 -22.78
C SER A 150 -4.86 -25.57 -23.02
N ALA A 151 -6.11 -25.17 -23.30
CA ALA A 151 -7.17 -26.10 -23.69
C ALA A 151 -6.87 -26.71 -25.07
N PRO A 152 -6.99 -28.03 -25.26
CA PRO A 152 -6.89 -28.62 -26.60
C PRO A 152 -8.00 -28.04 -27.45
N LEU A 153 -7.66 -27.58 -28.67
CA LEU A 153 -8.63 -27.22 -29.71
C LEU A 153 -9.61 -28.39 -29.92
N SER A 154 -10.72 -28.36 -29.20
CA SER A 154 -11.91 -29.13 -29.54
C SER A 154 -12.84 -28.18 -30.26
N ASP A 155 -13.25 -28.60 -31.44
CA ASP A 155 -14.01 -27.85 -32.42
C ASP A 155 -15.22 -27.13 -31.82
N ILE A 156 -15.09 -25.82 -31.58
CA ILE A 156 -16.23 -24.95 -31.37
C ILE A 156 -16.15 -23.85 -32.43
N ALA A 157 -16.77 -24.14 -33.57
CA ALA A 157 -17.15 -23.13 -34.54
C ALA A 157 -18.14 -22.16 -33.89
N LEU A 158 -17.71 -20.93 -33.62
CA LEU A 158 -18.62 -19.82 -33.31
C LEU A 158 -18.25 -18.57 -34.11
N ASP A 159 -19.10 -18.38 -35.12
CA ASP A 159 -19.60 -17.16 -35.76
C ASP A 159 -18.78 -15.86 -35.65
N SER A 160 -18.23 -15.49 -36.80
CA SER A 160 -17.50 -14.26 -37.06
C SER A 160 -18.44 -13.05 -37.18
N ASN A 161 -18.95 -12.47 -36.09
CA ASN A 161 -19.76 -11.23 -36.21
C ASN A 161 -19.88 -10.35 -34.94
N ASN A 162 -18.84 -10.20 -34.12
CA ASN A 162 -18.82 -9.08 -33.16
C ASN A 162 -17.44 -8.43 -33.06
N LYS A 163 -17.37 -7.23 -33.63
CA LYS A 163 -16.23 -6.32 -33.59
C LYS A 163 -16.36 -5.47 -32.32
N PRO A 164 -15.39 -5.45 -31.40
CA PRO A 164 -15.44 -4.54 -30.26
C PRO A 164 -15.08 -3.12 -30.72
N GLU A 165 -15.95 -2.16 -30.41
CA GLU A 165 -15.71 -0.73 -30.60
C GLU A 165 -14.66 -0.22 -29.60
N ASP A 166 -13.82 0.69 -30.09
CA ASP A 166 -12.71 1.32 -29.38
C ASP A 166 -13.18 2.11 -28.14
N ILE A 167 -12.81 1.66 -26.94
CA ILE A 167 -12.95 2.43 -25.71
C ILE A 167 -11.61 3.13 -25.43
N ALA A 168 -11.55 4.41 -25.78
CA ALA A 168 -10.43 5.30 -25.49
C ALA A 168 -10.21 5.46 -23.97
N THR A 169 -8.97 5.27 -23.52
CA THR A 169 -8.55 5.42 -22.13
C THR A 169 -8.08 6.86 -21.85
N ASP A 170 -8.99 7.70 -21.34
CA ASP A 170 -8.67 9.04 -20.81
C ASP A 170 -8.54 9.01 -19.27
N ALA A 171 -7.57 8.26 -18.75
CA ALA A 171 -7.36 8.13 -17.29
C ALA A 171 -6.24 9.05 -16.73
N ASP A 172 -5.48 9.75 -17.58
CA ASP A 172 -4.27 10.47 -17.13
C ASP A 172 -4.48 11.94 -16.74
N THR A 173 -5.69 12.49 -16.91
CA THR A 173 -5.91 13.96 -16.73
C THR A 173 -6.27 14.39 -15.31
N VAL A 174 -6.61 13.48 -14.38
CA VAL A 174 -7.22 13.89 -13.09
C VAL A 174 -6.20 14.17 -11.96
N CYS A 175 -4.93 13.73 -12.08
CA CYS A 175 -4.01 13.75 -10.92
C CYS A 175 -3.10 14.99 -10.81
N SER A 176 -2.98 15.81 -11.85
CA SER A 176 -2.08 16.98 -11.86
C SER A 176 -2.63 18.21 -11.12
N ASP A 177 -3.96 18.40 -11.10
CA ASP A 177 -4.58 19.65 -10.63
C ASP A 177 -4.74 19.75 -9.11
N VAL A 178 -4.80 18.63 -8.37
CA VAL A 178 -4.91 18.65 -6.90
C VAL A 178 -3.58 19.05 -6.22
N LEU A 179 -2.45 18.86 -6.92
CA LEU A 179 -1.10 19.06 -6.36
C LEU A 179 -0.60 20.51 -6.41
N THR A 180 -1.22 21.39 -7.20
CA THR A 180 -0.77 22.79 -7.35
C THR A 180 -1.36 23.70 -6.27
N ARG A 181 -2.60 23.46 -5.81
CA ARG A 181 -3.27 24.29 -4.79
C ARG A 181 -2.69 24.16 -3.37
N LYS A 182 -2.10 23.01 -3.00
CA LYS A 182 -1.63 22.75 -1.61
C LYS A 182 -0.19 23.22 -1.31
N LYS A 183 0.61 23.56 -2.32
CA LYS A 183 2.02 23.98 -2.13
C LYS A 183 2.18 25.34 -1.45
N SER A 184 1.19 26.24 -1.58
CA SER A 184 1.24 27.59 -0.99
C SER A 184 1.08 27.57 0.54
N LYS A 185 0.20 26.71 1.08
CA LYS A 185 -0.04 26.57 2.52
C LYS A 185 1.10 25.85 3.26
N PHE A 186 1.89 25.05 2.54
CA PHE A 186 3.00 24.25 3.09
C PHE A 186 4.21 25.10 3.53
N ARG A 187 4.51 26.22 2.85
CA ARG A 187 5.68 27.06 3.19
C ARG A 187 5.45 27.99 4.39
N SER A 188 4.21 28.36 4.70
CA SER A 188 3.91 29.26 5.82
C SER A 188 3.93 28.55 7.18
N LEU A 189 3.47 27.29 7.24
CA LEU A 189 3.40 26.51 8.49
C LEU A 189 4.79 26.13 9.03
N PHE A 190 5.75 25.80 8.14
CA PHE A 190 7.11 25.41 8.55
C PHE A 190 7.90 26.56 9.21
N LYS A 191 7.65 27.82 8.82
CA LYS A 191 8.25 29.00 9.47
C LYS A 191 7.67 29.27 10.86
N GLY A 192 6.42 28.88 11.11
CA GLY A 192 5.75 29.06 12.39
C GLY A 192 6.15 28.04 13.47
N PHE A 193 6.31 26.77 13.08
CA PHE A 193 6.65 25.69 14.02
C PHE A 193 8.09 25.79 14.55
N SER A 194 9.03 26.20 13.70
CA SER A 194 10.44 26.34 14.09
C SER A 194 10.68 27.51 15.07
N ARG A 195 9.84 28.56 15.06
CA ARG A 195 9.90 29.64 16.06
C ARG A 195 9.38 29.22 17.43
N ARG A 196 8.31 28.42 17.50
CA ARG A 196 7.68 28.04 18.78
C ARG A 196 8.56 27.09 19.61
N LEU A 197 9.27 26.16 18.98
CA LEU A 197 10.23 25.29 19.67
C LEU A 197 11.43 26.06 20.28
N LEU A 198 11.87 27.13 19.62
CA LEU A 198 12.97 27.98 20.11
C LEU A 198 12.54 28.92 21.25
N GLU A 199 11.26 29.27 21.37
CA GLU A 199 10.76 30.10 22.47
C GLU A 199 10.48 29.29 23.74
N HIS A 200 10.06 28.02 23.60
CA HIS A 200 9.82 27.14 24.74
C HIS A 200 11.11 26.79 25.51
N ASP A 201 12.24 26.59 24.80
CA ASP A 201 13.56 26.36 25.43
C ASP A 201 14.11 27.62 26.13
N LYS A 202 13.69 28.82 25.70
CA LYS A 202 14.07 30.09 26.35
C LYS A 202 13.25 30.36 27.62
N MET A 203 11.98 29.95 27.66
CA MET A 203 11.15 30.13 28.84
C MET A 203 11.47 29.10 29.94
N SER A 204 11.77 27.86 29.58
CA SER A 204 12.16 26.81 30.55
C SER A 204 13.49 27.08 31.27
N ARG A 205 14.36 27.92 30.70
CA ARG A 205 15.65 28.31 31.32
C ARG A 205 15.56 29.55 32.21
N ARG A 206 14.44 30.27 32.19
CA ARG A 206 14.24 31.49 32.98
C ARG A 206 13.51 31.26 34.31
N SER A 207 12.88 30.10 34.51
CA SER A 207 12.19 29.77 35.77
C SER A 207 13.06 29.02 36.79
N SER A 208 14.35 28.85 36.51
CA SER A 208 15.29 28.07 37.33
C SER A 208 16.36 28.93 38.02
N VAL A 209 16.11 30.22 38.18
CA VAL A 209 16.98 31.18 38.91
C VAL A 209 16.16 31.85 40.01
#